data_AF-A0A8K0J2T9-F1
#
_entry.id   AF-A0A8K0J2T9-F1
#
_cell.length_a   1.000
_cell.length_b   1.000
_cell.length_c   1.000
_cell.angle_alpha   90.00
_cell.angle_beta   90.00
_cell.angle_gamma   90.00
#
_symmetry.space_group_name_H-M   'P 1'
#
loop_
_entity.id
_entity.type
_entity.pdbx_description
1 polymer ?
#
loop_
_entity_poly.entity_id
_entity_poly.type
_entity_poly.pdbx_seq_one_letter_code
_entity_poly.pdbx_strand_id
1 'polypeptide(L)'
;MALAQEGKPEREEHKSTQAIRRSQKAAAGKSTSNREKQRSKNFLMTLGKAKSKQKRSLVETRKVLRGHVERSTRGGRRRNFA
;
A
#
# COMPACT_ATOMS: atom_id res chain seq x y z
N MET A 1 21.68 -31.12 -20.86
CA MET A 1 22.54 -30.07 -20.29
C MET A 1 22.12 -28.65 -20.75
N ALA A 2 20.85 -28.41 -21.08
CA ALA A 2 20.40 -27.16 -21.72
C ALA A 2 19.57 -26.21 -20.81
N LEU A 3 19.11 -26.66 -19.63
CA LEU A 3 18.19 -25.88 -18.79
C LEU A 3 18.89 -24.93 -17.79
N ALA A 4 20.23 -24.94 -17.71
CA ALA A 4 20.99 -24.17 -16.72
C ALA A 4 21.48 -22.80 -17.23
N GLN A 5 21.20 -22.46 -18.50
CA GLN A 5 21.67 -21.22 -19.14
C GLN A 5 20.58 -20.15 -19.30
N GLU A 6 19.29 -20.49 -19.17
CA GLU A 6 18.16 -19.56 -19.41
C GLU A 6 18.00 -18.43 -18.38
N GLY A 7 18.81 -18.42 -17.31
CA GLY A 7 18.74 -17.40 -16.25
C GLY A 7 19.96 -16.49 -16.15
N LYS A 8 20.96 -16.65 -17.03
CA LYS A 8 22.18 -15.82 -16.97
C LYS A 8 21.97 -14.57 -17.83
N PRO A 9 22.10 -13.36 -17.25
CA PRO A 9 22.02 -12.13 -18.01
C PRO A 9 23.13 -12.10 -19.06
N GLU A 10 22.81 -11.66 -20.27
CA GLU A 10 23.79 -11.27 -21.29
C GLU A 10 24.81 -10.29 -20.69
N ARG A 11 26.09 -10.49 -21.03
CA ARG A 11 27.24 -9.85 -20.37
C ARG A 11 27.34 -8.34 -20.66
N GLU A 12 26.53 -7.86 -21.60
CA GLU A 12 26.42 -6.48 -22.11
C GLU A 12 26.01 -5.46 -21.02
N GLU A 13 25.17 -5.85 -20.05
CA GLU A 13 24.58 -4.86 -19.11
C GLU A 13 25.41 -4.58 -17.84
N HIS A 14 26.53 -5.28 -17.61
CA HIS A 14 27.42 -5.10 -16.44
C HIS A 14 26.73 -4.92 -15.07
N LYS A 15 25.58 -5.55 -14.84
CA LYS A 15 24.89 -5.51 -13.54
C LYS A 15 25.35 -6.66 -12.66
N SER A 16 25.71 -6.36 -11.41
CA SER A 16 25.96 -7.40 -10.41
C SER A 16 24.72 -8.30 -10.25
N THR A 17 24.93 -9.61 -10.07
CA THR A 17 23.86 -10.58 -9.82
C THR A 17 22.96 -10.19 -8.63
N GLN A 18 23.51 -9.44 -7.67
CA GLN A 18 22.74 -8.88 -6.55
C GLN A 18 21.80 -7.75 -7.00
N ALA A 19 22.24 -6.89 -7.92
CA ALA A 19 21.43 -5.80 -8.45
C ALA A 19 20.24 -6.37 -9.25
N ILE A 20 20.48 -7.41 -10.05
CA ILE A 20 19.45 -8.10 -10.82
C ILE A 20 18.43 -8.79 -9.90
N ARG A 21 18.88 -9.45 -8.82
CA ARG A 21 17.95 -10.03 -7.83
C ARG A 21 17.15 -8.98 -7.07
N ARG A 22 17.71 -7.80 -6.82
CA ARG A 22 16.97 -6.69 -6.20
C ARG A 22 15.94 -6.09 -7.16
N SER A 23 16.29 -5.88 -8.42
CA SER A 23 15.35 -5.37 -9.43
C SER A 23 14.20 -6.35 -9.68
N GLN A 24 14.47 -7.65 -9.78
CA GLN A 24 13.43 -8.68 -9.91
C GLN A 24 12.52 -8.74 -8.68
N LYS A 25 13.06 -8.59 -7.46
CA LYS A 25 12.24 -8.53 -6.24
C LYS A 25 11.34 -7.30 -6.23
N ALA A 26 11.87 -6.13 -6.59
CA ALA A 26 11.10 -4.91 -6.68
C ALA A 26 9.99 -5.01 -7.75
N ALA A 27 10.30 -5.56 -8.94
CA ALA A 27 9.33 -5.80 -10.00
C ALA A 27 8.21 -6.76 -9.57
N ALA A 28 8.54 -7.79 -8.80
CA ALA A 28 7.57 -8.73 -8.22
C ALA A 28 6.84 -8.16 -6.98
N GLY A 29 7.03 -6.89 -6.62
CA GLY A 29 6.42 -6.24 -5.45
C GLY A 29 6.92 -6.79 -4.10
N LYS A 30 8.01 -7.57 -4.09
CA LYS A 30 8.61 -8.15 -2.89
C LYS A 30 9.59 -7.15 -2.27
N SER A 31 9.54 -7.00 -0.95
CA SER A 31 10.46 -6.10 -0.24
C SER A 31 11.91 -6.54 -0.41
N THR A 32 12.80 -5.55 -0.55
CA THR A 32 14.22 -5.78 -0.82
C THR A 32 15.01 -6.10 0.45
N SER A 33 14.50 -5.65 1.61
CA SER A 33 15.08 -5.88 2.94
C SER A 33 14.10 -6.51 3.92
N ASN A 34 14.62 -7.28 4.88
CA ASN A 34 13.83 -7.83 6.00
C ASN A 34 13.19 -6.72 6.85
N ARG A 35 13.85 -5.57 6.99
CA ARG A 35 13.30 -4.42 7.74
C ARG A 35 12.05 -3.86 7.05
N GLU A 36 12.06 -3.77 5.73
CA GLU A 36 10.91 -3.34 4.93
C GLU A 36 9.75 -4.33 5.01
N LYS A 37 10.03 -5.65 5.02
CA LYS A 37 9.00 -6.67 5.22
C LYS A 37 8.28 -6.50 6.55
N GLN A 38 9.05 -6.30 7.63
CA GLN A 38 8.48 -6.10 8.97
C GLN A 38 7.67 -4.80 9.05
N ARG A 39 8.15 -3.70 8.45
CA ARG A 39 7.38 -2.45 8.36
C ARG A 39 6.07 -2.63 7.61
N SER A 40 6.11 -3.29 6.45
CA SER A 40 4.92 -3.54 5.62
C SER A 40 3.90 -4.41 6.35
N LYS A 41 4.37 -5.47 7.03
CA LYS A 41 3.52 -6.32 7.88
C LYS A 41 2.89 -5.53 9.02
N ASN A 42 3.68 -4.75 9.75
CA ASN A 42 3.19 -3.95 10.87
C ASN A 42 2.18 -2.89 10.41
N PHE A 43 2.43 -2.28 9.24
CA PHE A 43 1.51 -1.32 8.63
C PHE A 43 0.16 -1.97 8.29
N LEU A 44 0.16 -3.10 7.57
CA LEU A 44 -1.07 -3.83 7.24
C LEU A 44 -1.81 -4.32 8.50
N MET A 45 -1.08 -4.82 9.50
CA MET A 45 -1.65 -5.24 10.78
C MET A 45 -2.35 -4.08 11.49
N THR A 46 -1.72 -2.91 11.54
CA THR A 46 -2.28 -1.72 12.18
C THR A 46 -3.55 -1.25 11.46
N LEU A 47 -3.52 -1.20 10.11
CA LEU A 47 -4.69 -0.84 9.31
C LEU A 47 -5.82 -1.86 9.48
N GLY A 48 -5.52 -3.16 9.47
CA GLY A 48 -6.49 -4.23 9.68
C GLY A 48 -7.15 -4.17 11.05
N LYS A 49 -6.36 -3.97 12.12
CA LYS A 49 -6.87 -3.81 13.49
C LYS A 49 -7.70 -2.53 13.66
N ALA A 50 -7.31 -1.45 12.98
CA ALA A 50 -8.10 -0.21 13.00
C ALA A 50 -9.46 -0.44 12.33
N LYS A 51 -9.49 -1.10 11.17
CA LYS A 51 -10.72 -1.42 10.44
C LYS A 51 -11.64 -2.36 11.21
N SER A 52 -11.11 -3.44 11.81
CA SER A 52 -11.92 -4.39 12.59
C SER A 52 -12.53 -3.75 13.84
N LYS A 53 -11.82 -2.81 14.47
CA LYS A 53 -12.31 -2.03 15.61
C LYS A 53 -13.12 -0.79 15.20
N GLN A 54 -13.47 -0.65 13.91
CA GLN A 54 -14.20 0.49 13.36
C GLN A 54 -13.56 1.87 13.67
N LYS A 55 -12.24 1.91 13.91
CA LYS A 55 -11.51 3.16 14.10
C LYS A 55 -11.41 3.88 12.77
N ARG A 56 -12.07 5.04 12.67
CA ARG A 56 -12.03 5.92 11.49
C ARG A 56 -10.81 6.82 11.53
N SER A 57 -10.34 7.22 10.35
CA SER A 57 -9.29 8.24 10.25
C SER A 57 -9.81 9.60 10.74
N LEU A 58 -8.90 10.49 11.18
CA LEU A 58 -9.28 11.86 11.57
C LEU A 58 -9.94 12.63 10.41
N VAL A 59 -9.55 12.33 9.17
CA VAL A 59 -10.12 12.94 7.96
C VAL A 59 -11.58 12.49 7.77
N GLU A 60 -11.86 11.20 7.92
CA GLU A 60 -13.23 10.68 7.87
C GLU A 60 -14.09 11.24 9.01
N THR A 61 -13.56 11.28 10.23
CA THR A 61 -14.24 11.88 11.38
C THR A 61 -14.57 13.35 11.11
N ARG A 62 -13.60 14.13 10.59
CA ARG A 62 -13.81 15.52 10.19
C ARG A 62 -14.89 15.64 9.11
N LYS A 63 -14.91 14.78 8.10
CA LYS A 63 -15.92 14.77 7.03
C LYS A 63 -17.32 14.52 7.59
N VAL A 64 -17.45 13.56 8.50
CA VAL A 64 -18.74 13.24 9.16
C VAL A 64 -19.23 14.42 10.00
N LEU A 65 -18.35 15.02 10.80
CA LEU A 65 -18.69 16.17 11.65
C LEU A 65 -19.10 17.39 10.81
N ARG A 66 -18.33 17.74 9.77
CA ARG A 66 -18.70 18.82 8.84
C ARG A 66 -20.04 18.55 8.16
N GLY A 67 -20.24 17.33 7.66
CA GLY A 67 -21.50 16.94 7.04
C GLY A 67 -22.67 16.97 8.03
N HIS A 68 -22.45 16.72 9.33
CA HIS A 68 -23.47 16.87 10.35
C HIS A 68 -23.86 18.35 10.51
N VAL A 69 -22.90 19.25 10.68
CA VAL A 69 -23.14 20.70 10.80
C VAL A 69 -23.86 21.24 9.55
N GLU A 70 -23.37 20.92 8.35
CA GLU A 70 -23.99 21.36 7.09
C GLU A 70 -25.42 20.87 6.88
N ARG A 71 -25.78 19.71 7.45
CA ARG A 71 -27.17 19.23 7.43
C ARG A 71 -28.02 19.99 8.43
N SER A 72 -27.50 20.20 9.64
CA SER A 72 -28.20 20.96 10.68
C SER A 72 -28.50 22.39 10.22
N THR A 73 -27.55 23.06 9.56
CA THR A 73 -27.76 24.42 9.04
C THR A 73 -28.76 24.48 7.88
N ARG A 74 -29.00 23.38 7.17
CA ARG A 74 -29.96 23.29 6.05
C ARG A 74 -31.31 22.70 6.46
N GLY A 75 -31.63 22.67 7.76
CA GLY A 75 -32.88 22.13 8.26
C GLY A 75 -33.01 20.61 8.09
N GLY A 76 -31.90 19.88 8.18
CA GLY A 76 -31.88 18.40 8.16
C GLY A 76 -31.96 17.76 6.77
N ARG A 77 -32.11 18.54 5.69
CA ARG A 77 -32.20 18.01 4.32
C ARG A 77 -30.84 17.50 3.83
N ARG A 78 -30.80 16.25 3.36
CA ARG A 78 -29.64 15.72 2.61
C ARG A 78 -29.68 16.32 1.20
N ARG A 79 -28.54 16.80 0.70
CA ARG A 79 -28.42 17.13 -0.73
C ARG A 79 -28.60 15.84 -1.53
N ASN A 80 -29.36 15.92 -2.62
CA ASN A 80 -29.33 14.87 -3.64
C ASN A 80 -27.91 14.88 -4.23
N PHE A 81 -27.26 13.73 -4.22
CA PHE A 81 -26.02 13.56 -4.98
C PHE A 81 -26.43 13.54 -6.45
N ALA A 82 -26.00 14.55 -7.21
CA ALA A 82 -26.02 14.50 -8.67
C ALA A 82 -24.86 13.63 -9.16
#